data_AF-A0A7C0WQJ8-F1
#
_entry.id   AF-A0A7C0WQJ8-F1
#
_cell.length_a   1.000
_cell.length_b   1.000
_cell.length_c   1.000
_cell.angle_alpha   90.00
_cell.angle_beta   90.00
_cell.angle_gamma   90.00
#
_symmetry.space_group_name_H-M   'P 1'
#
loop_
_entity.id
_entity.type
_entity.pdbx_description
1 polymer ?
#
loop_
_entity_poly.entity_id
_entity_poly.type
_entity_poly.pdbx_seq_one_letter_code
_entity_poly.pdbx_strand_id
1 'polypeptide(L)'
;MTSEDTATGILRHMSLRDLPGVDTLTAALAVAPVARDLPETLIVNVARRAIERTRTAVLAGEDPQSAEETAAADLASLAQSATRPVINATGVLLHTNLGRASVHPAAAEAAAAALRSSSNLEFDLATQRRGGRGSYGKALLIALTGAEAALIVNNNAAALFLTLGALSNGQRTVVSRGELIEIGGSFRLPELMAATGAIIDEVGTTNRTRRGDYERVMTDAALALKVHPSNYRVAGFTEEASWAEVAQVAHNHGVPLAADVGSGLLDATVPWIPGPPPKWLANEPGVRQTLEAG
;
A
#
# COMPACT_ATOMS: atom_id res chain seq x y z
N MET A 1 -37.30 53.57 42.77
CA MET A 1 -36.27 52.93 43.60
C MET A 1 -36.59 51.45 43.60
N THR A 2 -35.58 50.60 43.31
CA THR A 2 -35.57 49.12 43.17
C THR A 2 -35.85 48.51 41.78
N SER A 3 -34.79 48.51 40.96
CA SER A 3 -34.36 47.43 40.04
C SER A 3 -32.86 47.71 39.82
N GLU A 4 -31.90 46.79 39.91
CA GLU A 4 -31.74 45.54 39.18
C GLU A 4 -30.85 44.61 40.00
N ASP A 5 -31.23 43.33 40.05
CA ASP A 5 -30.47 42.25 40.65
C ASP A 5 -29.59 41.66 39.53
N THR A 6 -28.31 42.05 39.51
CA THR A 6 -27.34 41.61 38.49
C THR A 6 -26.88 40.19 38.80
N ALA A 7 -27.53 39.20 38.20
CA ALA A 7 -27.09 37.81 38.20
C ALA A 7 -25.84 37.63 37.33
N THR A 8 -24.68 37.98 37.87
CA THR A 8 -23.37 37.66 37.28
C THR A 8 -23.08 36.18 37.56
N GLY A 9 -23.43 35.31 36.61
CA GLY A 9 -23.01 33.91 36.64
C GLY A 9 -21.49 33.83 36.58
N ILE A 10 -20.85 33.49 37.72
CA ILE A 10 -19.40 33.25 37.79
C ILE A 10 -19.14 31.98 36.98
N LEU A 11 -18.55 32.12 35.78
CA LEU A 11 -17.98 31.00 35.04
C LEU A 11 -16.86 30.40 35.90
N ARG A 12 -17.11 29.22 36.49
CA ARG A 12 -16.13 28.51 37.30
C ARG A 12 -15.07 27.93 36.36
N HIS A 13 -13.90 28.56 36.30
CA HIS A 13 -12.74 28.01 35.61
C HIS A 13 -12.25 26.72 36.29
N MET A 14 -11.94 25.71 35.49
CA MET A 14 -11.43 24.41 35.94
C MET A 14 -10.09 24.57 36.66
N SER A 15 -9.91 23.89 37.79
CA SER A 15 -8.67 23.89 38.57
C SER A 15 -8.00 22.53 38.58
N LEU A 16 -6.72 22.47 38.95
CA LEU A 16 -5.98 21.21 39.10
C LEU A 16 -6.59 20.24 40.12
N ARG A 17 -7.40 20.75 41.05
CA ARG A 17 -8.09 19.92 42.05
C ARG A 17 -9.32 19.22 41.49
N ASP A 18 -9.83 19.70 40.35
CA ASP A 18 -10.99 19.11 39.68
C ASP A 18 -10.60 17.91 38.79
N LEU A 19 -9.29 17.61 38.64
CA LEU A 19 -8.81 16.45 37.88
C LEU A 19 -9.06 15.13 38.65
N PRO A 20 -9.60 14.09 37.99
CA PRO A 20 -9.81 12.79 38.62
C PRO A 20 -8.49 12.05 38.85
N GLY A 21 -8.49 11.13 39.81
CA GLY A 21 -7.43 10.12 39.93
C GLY A 21 -7.43 9.19 38.71
N VAL A 22 -6.25 8.72 38.30
CA VAL A 22 -6.09 7.81 37.16
C VAL A 22 -6.93 6.55 37.33
N ASP A 23 -6.94 5.95 38.52
CA ASP A 23 -7.70 4.72 38.80
C ASP A 23 -9.22 4.99 38.73
N THR A 24 -9.68 6.13 39.23
CA THR A 24 -11.08 6.56 39.17
C THR A 24 -11.53 6.70 37.72
N LEU A 25 -10.76 7.41 36.90
CA LEU A 25 -11.09 7.61 35.49
C LEU A 25 -11.00 6.30 34.71
N THR A 26 -10.01 5.45 35.00
CA THR A 26 -9.88 4.12 34.37
C THR A 26 -11.10 3.25 34.67
N ALA A 27 -11.54 3.19 35.94
CA ALA A 27 -12.74 2.44 36.32
C ALA A 27 -14.01 2.97 35.61
N ALA A 28 -14.13 4.29 35.47
CA ALA A 28 -15.23 4.92 34.75
C ALA A 28 -15.22 4.61 33.23
N LEU A 29 -14.03 4.51 32.63
CA LEU A 29 -13.89 4.14 31.22
C LEU A 29 -14.14 2.63 30.98
N ALA A 30 -13.71 1.78 31.92
CA ALA A 30 -13.79 0.32 31.78
C ALA A 30 -15.23 -0.21 31.72
N VAL A 31 -16.21 0.52 32.26
CA VAL A 31 -17.63 0.15 32.18
C VAL A 31 -18.26 0.48 30.81
N ALA A 32 -17.60 1.28 29.97
CA ALA A 32 -18.14 1.66 28.67
C ALA A 32 -18.18 0.45 27.73
N PRO A 33 -19.25 0.26 26.92
CA PRO A 33 -19.35 -0.86 25.97
C PRO A 33 -18.16 -0.99 25.04
N VAL A 34 -17.57 0.15 24.67
CA VAL A 34 -16.41 0.30 23.77
C VAL A 34 -15.11 -0.21 24.38
N ALA A 35 -15.04 -0.34 25.72
CA ALA A 35 -13.87 -0.79 26.44
C ALA A 35 -13.79 -2.31 26.62
N ARG A 36 -14.88 -3.05 26.33
CA ARG A 36 -15.01 -4.48 26.64
C ARG A 36 -13.91 -5.37 26.03
N ASP A 37 -13.46 -5.03 24.83
CA ASP A 37 -12.46 -5.80 24.11
C ASP A 37 -11.05 -5.17 24.18
N LEU A 38 -10.89 -4.10 24.97
CA LEU A 38 -9.61 -3.40 25.10
C LEU A 38 -8.84 -3.90 26.32
N PRO A 39 -7.53 -4.18 26.18
CA PRO A 39 -6.66 -4.43 27.32
C PRO A 39 -6.71 -3.27 28.32
N GLU A 40 -6.75 -3.60 29.62
CA GLU A 40 -6.78 -2.61 30.71
C GLU A 40 -5.65 -1.57 30.60
N THR A 41 -4.45 -2.00 30.19
CA THR A 41 -3.31 -1.10 29.96
C THR A 41 -3.62 0.01 28.94
N LEU A 42 -4.42 -0.26 27.91
CA LEU A 42 -4.83 0.79 26.96
C LEU A 42 -5.79 1.79 27.61
N ILE A 43 -6.74 1.31 28.41
CA ILE A 43 -7.72 2.14 29.11
C ILE A 43 -7.00 3.08 30.09
N VAL A 44 -6.05 2.55 30.87
CA VAL A 44 -5.18 3.33 31.77
C VAL A 44 -4.39 4.39 31.00
N ASN A 45 -3.82 4.05 29.84
CA ASN A 45 -3.06 4.99 29.03
C ASN A 45 -3.94 6.11 28.47
N VAL A 46 -5.19 5.81 28.07
CA VAL A 46 -6.16 6.82 27.66
C VAL A 46 -6.47 7.77 28.82
N ALA A 47 -6.79 7.23 30.01
CA ALA A 47 -7.05 8.03 31.21
C ALA A 47 -5.88 8.95 31.56
N ARG A 48 -4.64 8.42 31.59
CA ARG A 48 -3.43 9.20 31.87
C ARG A 48 -3.21 10.33 30.85
N ARG A 49 -3.37 10.05 29.56
CA ARG A 49 -3.19 11.05 28.49
C ARG A 49 -4.24 12.15 28.53
N ALA A 50 -5.48 11.82 28.90
CA ALA A 50 -6.54 12.79 29.04
C ALA A 50 -6.30 13.70 30.25
N ILE A 51 -5.98 13.13 31.41
CA ILE A 51 -5.62 13.89 32.62
C ILE A 51 -4.43 14.82 32.33
N GLU A 52 -3.40 14.32 31.66
CA GLU A 52 -2.21 15.10 31.35
C GLU A 52 -2.48 16.27 30.38
N ARG A 53 -3.34 16.05 29.37
CA ARG A 53 -3.80 17.11 28.46
C ARG A 53 -4.58 18.19 29.21
N THR A 54 -5.56 17.81 30.00
CA THR A 54 -6.35 18.74 30.81
C THR A 54 -5.48 19.48 31.82
N ARG A 55 -4.55 18.78 32.50
CA ARG A 55 -3.57 19.37 33.43
C ARG A 55 -2.72 20.44 32.76
N THR A 56 -2.22 20.17 31.55
CA THR A 56 -1.37 21.09 30.79
C THR A 56 -2.14 22.35 30.39
N ALA A 57 -3.37 22.20 29.90
CA ALA A 57 -4.22 23.32 29.51
C ALA A 57 -4.62 24.19 30.72
N VAL A 58 -5.00 23.59 31.85
CA VAL A 58 -5.29 24.32 33.09
C VAL A 58 -4.06 25.11 33.57
N LEU A 59 -2.85 24.53 33.50
CA LEU A 59 -1.61 25.23 33.86
C LEU A 59 -1.27 26.38 32.90
N ALA A 60 -1.71 26.30 31.65
CA ALA A 60 -1.58 27.37 30.66
C ALA A 60 -2.62 28.48 30.83
N GLY A 61 -3.57 28.35 31.76
CA GLY A 61 -4.67 29.31 31.97
C GLY A 61 -5.78 29.19 30.92
N GLU A 62 -5.85 28.06 30.21
CA GLU A 62 -6.91 27.75 29.27
C GLU A 62 -8.13 27.15 30.00
N ASP A 63 -9.28 27.09 29.31
CA ASP A 63 -10.50 26.43 29.78
C ASP A 63 -10.74 25.13 28.97
N PRO A 64 -10.06 24.01 29.30
CA PRO A 64 -10.17 22.77 28.54
C PRO A 64 -11.46 22.00 28.84
N GLN A 65 -11.79 21.06 27.95
CA GLN A 65 -12.75 20.00 28.27
C GLN A 65 -12.28 19.16 29.48
N SER A 66 -13.21 18.55 30.19
CA SER A 66 -12.88 17.67 31.31
C SER A 66 -12.02 16.49 30.89
N ALA A 67 -11.24 15.95 31.83
CA ALA A 67 -10.43 14.76 31.57
C ALA A 67 -11.33 13.55 31.24
N GLU A 68 -12.52 13.49 31.81
CA GLU A 68 -13.57 12.51 31.55
C GLU A 68 -14.06 12.58 30.10
N GLU A 69 -14.47 13.76 29.63
CA GLU A 69 -14.94 13.95 28.25
C GLU A 69 -13.84 13.67 27.23
N THR A 70 -12.63 14.17 27.51
CA THR A 70 -11.45 13.93 26.66
C THR A 70 -11.15 12.44 26.58
N ALA A 71 -11.11 11.74 27.71
CA ALA A 71 -10.84 10.30 27.75
C ALA A 71 -11.93 9.48 27.06
N ALA A 72 -13.21 9.85 27.23
CA ALA A 72 -14.32 9.18 26.55
C ALA A 72 -14.24 9.34 25.03
N ALA A 73 -13.93 10.55 24.54
CA ALA A 73 -13.74 10.83 23.12
C ALA A 73 -12.54 10.07 22.55
N ASP A 74 -11.41 10.06 23.27
CA ASP A 74 -10.21 9.33 22.87
C ASP A 74 -10.45 7.82 22.82
N LEU A 75 -11.15 7.26 23.81
CA LEU A 75 -11.49 5.83 23.85
C LEU A 75 -12.42 5.45 22.70
N ALA A 76 -13.42 6.29 22.41
CA ALA A 76 -14.31 6.09 21.27
C ALA A 76 -13.55 6.17 19.94
N SER A 77 -12.65 7.15 19.79
CA SER A 77 -11.79 7.29 18.61
C SER A 77 -10.86 6.09 18.42
N LEU A 78 -10.24 5.61 19.50
CA LEU A 78 -9.39 4.43 19.49
C LEU A 78 -10.15 3.19 19.02
N ALA A 79 -11.36 2.96 19.54
CA ALA A 79 -12.15 1.83 19.10
C ALA A 79 -12.65 1.96 17.66
N GLN A 80 -12.94 3.17 17.19
CA GLN A 80 -13.27 3.41 15.78
C GLN A 80 -12.10 3.20 14.83
N SER A 81 -10.85 3.29 15.33
CA SER A 81 -9.64 3.02 14.55
C SER A 81 -9.40 1.52 14.28
N ALA A 82 -10.09 0.63 14.98
CA ALA A 82 -9.97 -0.81 14.75
C ALA A 82 -10.44 -1.18 13.33
N THR A 83 -9.67 -2.02 12.64
CA THR A 83 -10.04 -2.51 11.31
C THR A 83 -11.34 -3.32 11.39
N ARG A 84 -12.31 -2.95 10.55
CA ARG A 84 -13.62 -3.58 10.48
C ARG A 84 -14.13 -3.63 9.04
N PRO A 85 -15.06 -4.53 8.72
CA PRO A 85 -15.76 -4.50 7.44
C PRO A 85 -16.46 -3.16 7.22
N VAL A 86 -16.45 -2.68 5.98
CA VAL A 86 -17.12 -1.45 5.55
C VAL A 86 -17.89 -1.68 4.25
N ILE A 87 -18.95 -0.91 4.03
CA ILE A 87 -19.72 -0.94 2.79
C ILE A 87 -19.06 0.02 1.80
N ASN A 88 -18.55 -0.49 0.68
CA ASN A 88 -17.99 0.33 -0.39
C ASN A 88 -19.12 0.85 -1.31
N ALA A 89 -19.54 2.10 -1.10
CA ALA A 89 -20.52 2.81 -1.93
C ALA A 89 -19.90 3.77 -2.94
N THR A 90 -18.59 3.71 -3.17
CA THR A 90 -17.86 4.66 -4.05
C THR A 90 -17.94 4.31 -5.53
N GLY A 91 -18.32 3.06 -5.87
CA GLY A 91 -18.22 2.53 -7.23
C GLY A 91 -16.79 2.19 -7.67
N VAL A 92 -15.77 2.39 -6.82
CA VAL A 92 -14.37 2.07 -7.11
C VAL A 92 -14.06 0.65 -6.65
N LEU A 93 -13.74 -0.25 -7.60
CA LEU A 93 -13.47 -1.66 -7.30
C LEU A 93 -12.16 -1.86 -6.51
N LEU A 94 -11.06 -1.28 -6.99
CA LEU A 94 -9.73 -1.38 -6.35
C LEU A 94 -9.46 -0.14 -5.49
N HIS A 95 -10.27 0.08 -4.46
CA HIS A 95 -10.13 1.24 -3.60
C HIS A 95 -8.93 1.09 -2.65
N THR A 96 -7.89 1.92 -2.82
CA THR A 96 -6.63 1.83 -2.07
C THR A 96 -6.83 1.93 -0.55
N ASN A 97 -7.66 2.87 -0.09
CA ASN A 97 -7.93 3.05 1.35
C ASN A 97 -8.84 1.97 1.95
N LEU A 98 -9.58 1.20 1.13
CA LEU A 98 -10.51 0.17 1.61
C LEU A 98 -9.94 -1.25 1.41
N GLY A 99 -8.63 -1.38 1.18
CA GLY A 99 -7.98 -2.69 1.09
C GLY A 99 -7.93 -3.32 -0.30
N ARG A 100 -8.13 -2.55 -1.37
CA ARG A 100 -8.04 -3.02 -2.78
C ARG A 100 -9.01 -4.18 -3.07
N ALA A 101 -8.51 -5.27 -3.64
CA ALA A 101 -9.32 -6.40 -4.06
C ALA A 101 -9.82 -7.21 -2.86
N SER A 102 -11.13 -7.46 -2.82
CA SER A 102 -11.69 -8.44 -1.89
C SER A 102 -11.29 -9.85 -2.33
N VAL A 103 -10.97 -10.69 -1.34
CA VAL A 103 -10.58 -12.09 -1.60
C VAL A 103 -11.83 -12.95 -1.75
N HIS A 104 -11.81 -13.91 -2.67
CA HIS A 104 -12.90 -14.88 -2.84
C HIS A 104 -13.10 -15.69 -1.54
N PRO A 105 -14.35 -15.99 -1.11
CA PRO A 105 -14.62 -16.68 0.15
C PRO A 105 -13.81 -17.97 0.34
N ALA A 106 -13.73 -18.82 -0.69
CA ALA A 106 -12.95 -20.06 -0.64
C ALA A 106 -11.44 -19.82 -0.38
N ALA A 107 -10.86 -18.74 -0.90
CA ALA A 107 -9.46 -18.42 -0.66
C ALA A 107 -9.24 -17.86 0.76
N ALA A 108 -10.19 -17.07 1.28
CA ALA A 108 -10.18 -16.61 2.67
C ALA A 108 -10.31 -17.78 3.66
N GLU A 109 -11.19 -18.74 3.37
CA GLU A 109 -11.36 -19.96 4.17
C GLU A 109 -10.10 -20.83 4.16
N ALA A 110 -9.47 -21.02 2.99
CA ALA A 110 -8.22 -21.75 2.86
C ALA A 110 -7.07 -21.08 3.65
N ALA A 111 -6.96 -19.75 3.57
CA ALA A 111 -5.98 -18.99 4.35
C ALA A 111 -6.23 -19.15 5.86
N ALA A 112 -7.49 -19.04 6.31
CA ALA A 112 -7.85 -19.22 7.70
C ALA A 112 -7.56 -20.65 8.19
N ALA A 113 -7.79 -21.67 7.36
CA ALA A 113 -7.45 -23.05 7.69
C ALA A 113 -5.92 -23.25 7.84
N ALA A 114 -5.13 -22.68 6.93
CA ALA A 114 -3.67 -22.72 6.98
C ALA A 114 -3.08 -22.00 8.21
N LEU A 115 -3.77 -20.97 8.72
CA LEU A 115 -3.36 -20.22 9.92
C LEU A 115 -3.77 -20.91 11.24
N ARG A 116 -4.81 -21.75 11.22
CA ARG A 116 -5.33 -22.43 12.43
C ARG A 116 -4.49 -23.64 12.85
N SER A 117 -3.58 -24.12 12.02
CA SER A 117 -2.81 -25.34 12.28
C SER A 117 -1.40 -25.25 11.69
N SER A 118 -0.49 -26.13 12.14
CA SER A 118 0.79 -26.30 11.48
C SER A 118 0.56 -26.74 10.03
N SER A 119 1.29 -26.13 9.10
CA SER A 119 1.19 -26.41 7.67
C SER A 119 2.53 -26.84 7.11
N ASN A 120 2.52 -27.40 5.89
CA ASN A 120 3.70 -27.78 5.14
C ASN A 120 4.41 -26.58 4.48
N LEU A 121 4.36 -25.39 5.11
CA LEU A 121 4.81 -24.12 4.57
C LEU A 121 6.25 -24.15 4.02
N GLU A 122 7.16 -24.84 4.72
CA GLU A 122 8.55 -25.10 4.31
C GLU A 122 8.91 -26.58 4.48
N PHE A 123 7.93 -27.47 4.35
CA PHE A 123 8.13 -28.90 4.56
C PHE A 123 7.63 -29.69 3.36
N ASP A 124 8.52 -30.46 2.74
CA ASP A 124 8.16 -31.31 1.62
C ASP A 124 7.67 -32.67 2.16
N LEU A 125 6.42 -33.02 1.85
CA LEU A 125 5.78 -34.23 2.38
C LEU A 125 6.33 -35.52 1.75
N ALA A 126 6.86 -35.47 0.53
CA ALA A 126 7.38 -36.63 -0.17
C ALA A 126 8.77 -37.01 0.34
N THR A 127 9.62 -36.00 0.59
CA THR A 127 11.00 -36.18 1.06
C THR A 127 11.15 -36.09 2.57
N GLN A 128 10.11 -35.61 3.26
CA GLN A 128 10.09 -35.37 4.71
C GLN A 128 11.21 -34.44 5.21
N ARG A 129 11.59 -33.46 4.37
CA ARG A 129 12.68 -32.51 4.63
C ARG A 129 12.21 -31.08 4.46
N ARG A 130 13.05 -30.14 4.88
CA ARG A 130 12.82 -28.71 4.61
C ARG A 130 12.75 -28.48 3.10
N GLY A 131 11.65 -27.89 2.66
CA GLY A 131 11.37 -27.54 1.27
C GLY A 131 11.32 -26.03 1.05
N GLY A 132 11.27 -25.63 -0.22
CA GLY A 132 11.08 -24.23 -0.60
C GLY A 132 9.67 -23.74 -0.28
N ARG A 133 9.57 -22.53 0.28
CA ARG A 133 8.28 -21.88 0.51
C ARG A 133 7.60 -21.53 -0.82
N GLY A 134 6.30 -21.77 -0.89
CA GLY A 134 5.45 -21.25 -1.98
C GLY A 134 5.64 -21.94 -3.33
N SER A 135 6.24 -23.15 -3.38
CA SER A 135 6.45 -23.90 -4.62
C SER A 135 5.17 -24.07 -5.45
N TYR A 136 4.03 -24.33 -4.80
CA TYR A 136 2.74 -24.43 -5.47
C TYR A 136 2.32 -23.11 -6.14
N GLY A 137 2.45 -21.98 -5.43
CA GLY A 137 2.12 -20.66 -5.99
C GLY A 137 3.02 -20.30 -7.17
N LYS A 138 4.31 -20.63 -7.11
CA LYS A 138 5.25 -20.44 -8.23
C LYS A 138 4.84 -21.25 -9.46
N ALA A 139 4.48 -22.52 -9.28
CA ALA A 139 4.02 -23.38 -10.36
C ALA A 139 2.73 -22.84 -11.02
N LEU A 140 1.79 -22.33 -10.23
CA LEU A 140 0.59 -21.68 -10.76
C LEU A 140 0.92 -20.42 -11.57
N LEU A 141 1.82 -19.56 -11.07
CA LEU A 141 2.23 -18.37 -11.80
C LEU A 141 2.88 -18.70 -13.13
N ILE A 142 3.81 -19.67 -13.15
CA ILE A 142 4.44 -20.18 -14.38
C ILE A 142 3.38 -20.67 -15.38
N ALA A 143 2.42 -21.47 -14.91
CA ALA A 143 1.35 -21.98 -15.77
C ALA A 143 0.43 -20.88 -16.32
N LEU A 144 0.18 -19.83 -15.53
CA LEU A 144 -0.68 -18.71 -15.92
C LEU A 144 0.02 -17.75 -16.88
N THR A 145 1.30 -17.46 -16.67
CA THR A 145 2.03 -16.45 -17.45
C THR A 145 2.83 -17.03 -18.61
N GLY A 146 3.17 -18.32 -18.57
CA GLY A 146 4.12 -18.94 -19.51
C GLY A 146 5.59 -18.61 -19.20
N ALA A 147 5.89 -17.94 -18.09
CA ALA A 147 7.26 -17.60 -17.70
C ALA A 147 8.10 -18.86 -17.37
N GLU A 148 9.40 -18.80 -17.63
CA GLU A 148 10.33 -19.90 -17.33
C GLU A 148 10.47 -20.17 -15.82
N ALA A 149 10.32 -19.12 -15.01
CA ALA A 149 10.40 -19.19 -13.56
C ALA A 149 9.51 -18.12 -12.92
N ALA A 150 9.22 -18.28 -11.62
CA ALA A 150 8.46 -17.30 -10.85
C ALA A 150 9.02 -17.13 -9.42
N LEU A 151 8.94 -15.88 -8.94
CA LEU A 151 9.23 -15.52 -7.56
C LEU A 151 8.07 -14.69 -7.00
N ILE A 152 7.69 -14.97 -5.76
CA ILE A 152 6.67 -14.22 -5.02
C ILE A 152 7.36 -13.54 -3.86
N VAL A 153 7.16 -12.23 -3.77
CA VAL A 153 7.71 -11.37 -2.70
C VAL A 153 6.57 -10.59 -2.06
N ASN A 154 6.88 -9.76 -1.06
CA ASN A 154 5.88 -9.08 -0.24
C ASN A 154 4.86 -8.25 -1.06
N ASN A 155 5.35 -7.44 -2.02
CA ASN A 155 4.52 -6.60 -2.89
C ASN A 155 5.31 -6.21 -4.16
N ASN A 156 4.67 -5.48 -5.08
CA ASN A 156 5.30 -5.05 -6.33
C ASN A 156 6.52 -4.13 -6.09
N ALA A 157 6.45 -3.22 -5.12
CA ALA A 157 7.57 -2.35 -4.77
C ALA A 157 8.81 -3.15 -4.33
N ALA A 158 8.62 -4.20 -3.53
CA ALA A 158 9.69 -5.10 -3.14
C ALA A 158 10.23 -5.91 -4.33
N ALA A 159 9.36 -6.29 -5.28
CA ALA A 159 9.78 -6.96 -6.51
C ALA A 159 10.71 -6.06 -7.33
N LEU A 160 10.29 -4.82 -7.57
CA LEU A 160 11.08 -3.85 -8.31
C LEU A 160 12.39 -3.50 -7.58
N PHE A 161 12.35 -3.33 -6.26
CA PHE A 161 13.54 -3.10 -5.44
C PHE A 161 14.55 -4.24 -5.58
N LEU A 162 14.09 -5.50 -5.49
CA LEU A 162 14.96 -6.67 -5.64
C LEU A 162 15.50 -6.79 -7.07
N THR A 163 14.68 -6.55 -8.09
CA THR A 163 15.10 -6.58 -9.50
C THR A 163 16.20 -5.55 -9.76
N LEU A 164 15.99 -4.30 -9.37
CA LEU A 164 16.99 -3.22 -9.54
C LEU A 164 18.26 -3.48 -8.72
N GLY A 165 18.11 -3.87 -7.46
CA GLY A 165 19.26 -4.17 -6.59
C GLY A 165 20.10 -5.36 -7.09
N ALA A 166 19.47 -6.34 -7.75
CA ALA A 166 20.15 -7.51 -8.31
C ALA A 166 20.77 -7.24 -9.68
N LEU A 167 20.12 -6.42 -10.52
CA LEU A 167 20.49 -6.28 -11.94
C LEU A 167 21.19 -4.96 -12.29
N SER A 168 21.09 -3.92 -11.46
CA SER A 168 21.63 -2.59 -11.81
C SER A 168 22.21 -1.79 -10.65
N ASN A 169 22.53 -2.42 -9.51
CA ASN A 169 23.22 -1.73 -8.41
C ASN A 169 24.58 -1.16 -8.85
N GLY A 170 24.74 0.15 -8.76
CA GLY A 170 25.93 0.90 -9.22
C GLY A 170 26.03 1.05 -10.73
N GLN A 171 24.99 0.68 -11.49
CA GLN A 171 25.00 0.68 -12.95
C GLN A 171 23.77 1.42 -13.51
N ARG A 172 23.80 1.75 -14.80
CA ARG A 172 22.73 2.51 -15.45
C ARG A 172 21.48 1.66 -15.69
N THR A 173 20.33 2.22 -15.34
CA THR A 173 19.01 1.72 -15.71
C THR A 173 18.31 2.74 -16.60
N VAL A 174 18.03 2.35 -17.85
CA VAL A 174 17.37 3.20 -18.83
C VAL A 174 15.86 3.14 -18.63
N VAL A 175 15.21 4.29 -18.46
CA VAL A 175 13.76 4.38 -18.21
C VAL A 175 13.17 5.64 -18.85
N SER A 176 11.92 5.62 -19.28
CA SER A 176 11.27 6.84 -19.79
C SER A 176 11.08 7.86 -18.66
N ARG A 177 11.34 9.14 -18.95
CA ARG A 177 11.02 10.26 -18.04
C ARG A 177 9.52 10.28 -17.68
N GLY A 178 8.65 9.88 -18.60
CA GLY A 178 7.20 9.81 -18.37
C GLY A 178 6.76 8.69 -17.42
N GLU A 179 7.66 7.76 -17.13
CA GLU A 179 7.43 6.55 -16.32
C GLU A 179 8.04 6.66 -14.91
N LEU A 180 8.68 7.78 -14.56
CA LEU A 180 9.18 8.10 -13.22
C LEU A 180 8.03 8.52 -12.29
N ILE A 181 7.22 7.54 -11.91
CA ILE A 181 5.93 7.74 -11.25
C ILE A 181 5.98 7.86 -9.73
N GLU A 182 4.90 8.40 -9.18
CA GLU A 182 4.53 8.33 -7.77
C GLU A 182 3.16 7.64 -7.62
N ILE A 183 3.10 6.62 -6.77
CA ILE A 183 1.88 5.85 -6.50
C ILE A 183 1.52 5.93 -5.02
N GLY A 184 0.26 6.28 -4.73
CA GLY A 184 -0.20 6.45 -3.36
C GLY A 184 0.42 7.70 -2.72
N GLY A 185 0.91 7.58 -1.50
CA GLY A 185 1.53 8.70 -0.77
C GLY A 185 2.97 8.47 -0.31
N SER A 186 3.59 7.33 -0.64
CA SER A 186 4.94 6.99 -0.16
C SER A 186 5.80 6.18 -1.13
N PHE A 187 5.29 5.83 -2.31
CA PHE A 187 6.07 5.13 -3.32
C PHE A 187 6.45 6.09 -4.44
N ARG A 188 7.75 6.37 -4.57
CA ARG A 188 8.33 7.21 -5.62
C ARG A 188 9.41 6.41 -6.33
N LEU A 189 9.21 6.13 -7.62
CA LEU A 189 10.13 5.28 -8.37
C LEU A 189 11.58 5.81 -8.35
N PRO A 190 11.85 7.11 -8.52
CA PRO A 190 13.21 7.62 -8.43
C PRO A 190 13.89 7.37 -7.08
N GLU A 191 13.16 7.50 -5.97
CA GLU A 191 13.70 7.25 -4.62
C GLU A 191 13.98 5.76 -4.40
N LEU A 192 13.12 4.89 -4.93
CA LEU A 192 13.32 3.45 -4.89
C LEU A 192 14.57 3.04 -5.68
N MET A 193 14.73 3.54 -6.91
CA MET A 193 15.92 3.28 -7.74
C MET A 193 17.21 3.78 -7.06
N ALA A 194 17.17 4.97 -6.47
CA ALA A 194 18.31 5.50 -5.73
C ALA A 194 18.66 4.61 -4.51
N ALA A 195 17.65 4.11 -3.79
CA ALA A 195 17.84 3.24 -2.63
C ALA A 195 18.43 1.86 -2.99
N THR A 196 18.25 1.39 -4.22
CA THR A 196 18.89 0.15 -4.71
C THR A 196 20.30 0.37 -5.28
N GLY A 197 20.74 1.63 -5.37
CA GLY A 197 22.00 2.01 -6.01
C GLY A 197 21.93 2.08 -7.54
N ALA A 198 20.74 1.96 -8.14
CA ALA A 198 20.58 2.05 -9.59
C ALA A 198 20.79 3.51 -10.05
N ILE A 199 21.59 3.70 -11.11
CA ILE A 199 21.82 5.01 -11.70
C ILE A 199 20.73 5.24 -12.75
N ILE A 200 19.86 6.22 -12.51
CA ILE A 200 18.76 6.55 -13.42
C ILE A 200 19.33 7.18 -14.69
N ASP A 201 19.08 6.56 -15.84
CA ASP A 201 19.38 7.11 -17.17
C ASP A 201 18.04 7.36 -17.90
N GLU A 202 17.45 8.53 -17.64
CA GLU A 202 16.11 8.86 -18.12
C GLU A 202 16.11 9.32 -19.58
N VAL A 203 15.16 8.82 -20.38
CA VAL A 203 15.03 9.13 -21.81
C VAL A 203 13.69 9.78 -22.15
N GLY A 204 13.66 10.46 -23.30
CA GLY A 204 12.46 11.13 -23.80
C GLY A 204 12.01 12.31 -22.94
N THR A 205 10.73 12.66 -23.06
CA THR A 205 10.05 13.68 -22.25
C THR A 205 8.86 13.09 -21.54
N THR A 206 8.29 13.84 -20.60
CA THR A 206 7.12 13.42 -19.81
C THR A 206 5.97 12.89 -20.65
N ASN A 207 5.66 13.55 -21.76
CA ASN A 207 4.54 13.20 -22.64
C ASN A 207 4.95 12.34 -23.84
N ARG A 208 6.23 12.33 -24.25
CA ARG A 208 6.68 11.69 -25.48
C ARG A 208 7.99 10.96 -25.27
N THR A 209 7.96 9.64 -25.38
CA THR A 209 9.14 8.81 -25.46
C THR A 209 9.00 7.85 -26.62
N ARG A 210 10.01 7.78 -27.48
CA ARG A 210 10.05 6.94 -28.67
C ARG A 210 11.10 5.86 -28.55
N ARG A 211 11.00 4.84 -29.39
CA ARG A 211 12.03 3.80 -29.55
C ARG A 211 13.45 4.39 -29.70
N GLY A 212 13.61 5.40 -30.56
CA GLY A 212 14.91 6.05 -30.79
C GLY A 212 15.47 6.79 -29.56
N ASP A 213 14.64 7.13 -28.58
CA ASP A 213 15.14 7.70 -27.33
C ASP A 213 15.87 6.64 -26.49
N TYR A 214 15.36 5.40 -26.45
CA TYR A 214 16.03 4.26 -25.82
C TYR A 214 17.28 3.83 -26.58
N GLU A 215 17.22 3.72 -27.92
CA GLU A 215 18.35 3.23 -28.74
C GLU A 215 19.64 4.04 -28.54
N ARG A 216 19.53 5.36 -28.33
CA ARG A 216 20.70 6.24 -28.20
C ARG A 216 21.52 6.02 -26.92
N VAL A 217 20.94 5.43 -25.89
CA VAL A 217 21.59 5.32 -24.56
C VAL A 217 21.74 3.88 -24.05
N MET A 218 21.21 2.90 -24.80
CA MET A 218 21.15 1.50 -24.37
C MET A 218 22.53 0.82 -24.28
N THR A 219 23.50 1.23 -25.11
CA THR A 219 24.88 0.73 -25.04
C THR A 219 25.43 0.90 -23.63
N ASP A 220 25.99 -0.17 -23.05
CA ASP A 220 26.53 -0.24 -21.67
C ASP A 220 25.51 0.02 -20.55
N ALA A 221 24.20 -0.04 -20.83
CA ALA A 221 23.18 -0.07 -19.79
C ALA A 221 23.17 -1.47 -19.13
N ALA A 222 22.89 -1.53 -17.82
CA ALA A 222 22.74 -2.80 -17.13
C ALA A 222 21.30 -3.33 -17.17
N LEU A 223 20.32 -2.43 -17.30
CA LEU A 223 18.91 -2.76 -17.31
C LEU A 223 18.11 -1.74 -18.11
N ALA A 224 17.18 -2.21 -18.93
CA ALA A 224 16.07 -1.39 -19.40
C ALA A 224 14.88 -1.58 -18.44
N LEU A 225 14.26 -0.50 -18.01
CA LEU A 225 13.05 -0.52 -17.19
C LEU A 225 11.91 0.13 -17.97
N LYS A 226 10.78 -0.57 -18.05
CA LYS A 226 9.53 -0.02 -18.57
C LYS A 226 8.41 -0.19 -17.54
N VAL A 227 7.71 0.90 -17.24
CA VAL A 227 6.70 0.94 -16.16
C VAL A 227 5.34 1.38 -16.69
N HIS A 228 4.29 0.64 -16.35
CA HIS A 228 2.91 0.99 -16.68
C HIS A 228 2.35 2.03 -15.69
N PRO A 229 1.87 3.20 -16.15
CA PRO A 229 1.24 4.19 -15.28
C PRO A 229 -0.16 3.73 -14.83
N SER A 230 -0.22 2.99 -13.71
CA SER A 230 -1.45 2.32 -13.24
C SER A 230 -2.49 3.24 -12.59
N ASN A 231 -2.12 4.43 -12.11
CA ASN A 231 -2.99 5.33 -11.33
C ASN A 231 -3.26 6.69 -12.00
N TYR A 232 -2.68 6.98 -13.16
CA TYR A 232 -2.94 8.19 -13.93
C TYR A 232 -2.76 7.95 -15.43
N ARG A 233 -3.20 8.89 -16.26
CA ARG A 233 -2.92 8.90 -17.70
C ARG A 233 -2.59 10.32 -18.15
N VAL A 234 -1.63 10.46 -19.04
CA VAL A 234 -1.36 11.72 -19.75
C VAL A 234 -2.23 11.74 -21.00
N ALA A 235 -2.93 12.85 -21.24
CA ALA A 235 -3.78 13.05 -22.41
C ALA A 235 -3.29 14.21 -23.27
N GLY A 236 -3.63 14.19 -24.58
CA GLY A 236 -3.23 15.21 -25.54
C GLY A 236 -2.10 14.73 -26.45
N PHE A 237 -1.03 15.54 -26.59
CA PHE A 237 0.11 15.20 -27.45
C PHE A 237 1.06 14.22 -26.75
N THR A 238 0.65 12.95 -26.70
CA THR A 238 1.42 11.87 -26.08
C THR A 238 1.97 10.87 -27.08
N GLU A 239 3.07 10.22 -26.73
CA GLU A 239 3.68 9.15 -27.51
C GLU A 239 4.48 8.24 -26.57
N GLU A 240 4.35 6.93 -26.72
CA GLU A 240 4.99 5.95 -25.84
C GLU A 240 5.59 4.85 -26.70
N ALA A 241 6.86 4.49 -26.43
CA ALA A 241 7.48 3.31 -27.00
C ALA A 241 6.77 2.08 -26.44
N SER A 242 6.28 1.22 -27.33
CA SER A 242 5.59 -0.01 -26.95
C SER A 242 6.52 -1.00 -26.24
N TRP A 243 5.94 -1.95 -25.50
CA TRP A 243 6.69 -3.02 -24.83
C TRP A 243 7.61 -3.77 -25.81
N ALA A 244 7.08 -4.14 -26.98
CA ALA A 244 7.85 -4.83 -28.03
C ALA A 244 9.00 -3.99 -28.59
N GLU A 245 8.80 -2.67 -28.75
CA GLU A 245 9.88 -1.80 -29.21
C GLU A 245 11.02 -1.70 -28.19
N VAL A 246 10.69 -1.52 -26.90
CA VAL A 246 11.71 -1.45 -25.84
C VAL A 246 12.42 -2.80 -25.67
N ALA A 247 11.67 -3.91 -25.69
CA ALA A 247 12.21 -5.27 -25.67
C ALA A 247 13.21 -5.49 -26.82
N GLN A 248 12.82 -5.15 -28.05
CA GLN A 248 13.68 -5.29 -29.21
C GLN A 248 14.98 -4.47 -29.08
N VAL A 249 14.89 -3.23 -28.58
CA VAL A 249 16.07 -2.38 -28.36
C VAL A 249 16.98 -2.97 -27.29
N ALA A 250 16.43 -3.43 -26.17
CA ALA A 250 17.19 -4.03 -25.08
C ALA A 250 17.92 -5.30 -25.55
N HIS A 251 17.20 -6.21 -26.23
CA HIS A 251 17.76 -7.45 -26.77
C HIS A 251 18.85 -7.22 -27.81
N ASN A 252 18.70 -6.23 -28.70
CA ASN A 252 19.73 -5.87 -29.68
C ASN A 252 21.06 -5.44 -29.03
N HIS A 253 21.02 -4.97 -27.78
CA HIS A 253 22.21 -4.55 -27.02
C HIS A 253 22.61 -5.57 -25.94
N GLY A 254 21.94 -6.73 -25.84
CA GLY A 254 22.18 -7.72 -24.80
C GLY A 254 21.82 -7.24 -23.38
N VAL A 255 20.92 -6.26 -23.26
CA VAL A 255 20.46 -5.68 -22.00
C VAL A 255 19.15 -6.35 -21.59
N PRO A 256 18.99 -6.79 -20.32
CA PRO A 256 17.71 -7.30 -19.84
C PRO A 256 16.64 -6.19 -19.75
N LEU A 257 15.37 -6.55 -19.98
CA LEU A 257 14.21 -5.68 -19.76
C LEU A 257 13.47 -6.11 -18.49
N ALA A 258 13.33 -5.18 -17.54
CA ALA A 258 12.35 -5.27 -16.46
C ALA A 258 11.06 -4.55 -16.85
N ALA A 259 9.96 -5.28 -16.89
CA ALA A 259 8.63 -4.73 -17.12
C ALA A 259 7.83 -4.67 -15.81
N ASP A 260 7.55 -3.45 -15.32
CA ASP A 260 6.64 -3.23 -14.21
C ASP A 260 5.22 -2.97 -14.73
N VAL A 261 4.41 -4.03 -14.76
CA VAL A 261 3.01 -3.99 -15.19
C VAL A 261 2.12 -3.29 -14.14
N GLY A 262 2.49 -3.29 -12.86
CA GLY A 262 1.78 -2.63 -11.76
C GLY A 262 0.41 -3.21 -11.39
N SER A 263 -0.51 -3.39 -12.34
CA SER A 263 -1.87 -3.87 -12.10
C SER A 263 -1.96 -5.36 -11.78
N GLY A 264 -0.96 -6.14 -12.20
CA GLY A 264 -0.94 -7.58 -12.02
C GLY A 264 -1.97 -8.33 -12.86
N LEU A 265 -2.48 -7.73 -13.95
CA LEU A 265 -3.33 -8.44 -14.90
C LEU A 265 -2.53 -9.57 -15.55
N LEU A 266 -2.90 -10.83 -15.26
CA LEU A 266 -2.12 -11.98 -15.72
C LEU A 266 -2.21 -12.21 -17.23
N ASP A 267 -3.41 -12.04 -17.79
CA ASP A 267 -3.73 -12.28 -19.19
C ASP A 267 -4.80 -11.27 -19.63
N ALA A 268 -4.46 -10.44 -20.63
CA ALA A 268 -5.35 -9.41 -21.15
C ALA A 268 -6.59 -9.98 -21.87
N THR A 269 -6.56 -11.26 -22.26
CA THR A 269 -7.72 -11.95 -22.85
C THR A 269 -8.75 -12.38 -21.80
N VAL A 270 -8.40 -12.30 -20.50
CA VAL A 270 -9.26 -12.62 -19.34
C VAL A 270 -10.10 -13.89 -19.54
N PRO A 271 -9.51 -15.06 -19.82
CA PRO A 271 -10.24 -16.28 -20.18
C PRO A 271 -11.15 -16.82 -19.06
N TRP A 272 -11.00 -16.31 -17.84
CA TRP A 272 -11.84 -16.62 -16.68
C TRP A 272 -13.11 -15.77 -16.57
N ILE A 273 -13.28 -14.77 -17.44
CA ILE A 273 -14.50 -13.95 -17.50
C ILE A 273 -15.36 -14.43 -18.68
N PRO A 274 -16.63 -14.79 -18.48
CA PRO A 274 -17.52 -15.14 -19.59
C PRO A 274 -17.72 -13.97 -20.56
N GLY A 275 -17.60 -14.23 -21.86
CA GLY A 275 -17.79 -13.24 -22.92
C GLY A 275 -16.49 -12.55 -23.37
N PRO A 276 -16.57 -11.48 -24.17
CA PRO A 276 -15.39 -10.74 -24.59
C PRO A 276 -14.75 -9.96 -23.43
N PRO A 277 -13.44 -9.67 -23.49
CA PRO A 277 -12.77 -8.85 -22.49
C PRO A 277 -13.52 -7.52 -22.22
N PRO A 278 -13.72 -7.14 -20.94
CA PRO A 278 -14.38 -5.90 -20.60
C PRO A 278 -13.69 -4.68 -21.22
N LYS A 279 -14.47 -3.74 -21.78
CA LYS A 279 -13.93 -2.54 -22.44
C LYS A 279 -13.02 -1.68 -21.54
N TRP A 280 -13.23 -1.70 -20.23
CA TRP A 280 -12.40 -0.96 -19.27
C TRP A 280 -11.00 -1.56 -19.07
N LEU A 281 -10.73 -2.77 -19.59
CA LEU A 281 -9.40 -3.38 -19.65
C LEU A 281 -8.65 -3.15 -20.98
N ALA A 282 -9.26 -2.48 -21.97
CA ALA A 282 -8.76 -2.49 -23.35
C ALA A 282 -7.31 -2.03 -23.54
N ASN A 283 -6.76 -1.23 -22.62
CA ASN A 283 -5.38 -0.72 -22.66
C ASN A 283 -4.54 -1.18 -21.46
N GLU A 284 -5.01 -2.17 -20.71
CA GLU A 284 -4.29 -2.69 -19.54
C GLU A 284 -3.34 -3.81 -20.00
N PRO A 285 -2.02 -3.68 -19.76
CA PRO A 285 -1.07 -4.70 -20.18
C PRO A 285 -1.25 -5.98 -19.35
N GLY A 286 -1.33 -7.12 -20.05
CA GLY A 286 -1.33 -8.44 -19.44
C GLY A 286 0.10 -8.98 -19.34
N VAL A 287 0.47 -9.54 -18.19
CA VAL A 287 1.80 -10.10 -17.94
C VAL A 287 2.20 -11.13 -19.01
N ARG A 288 1.27 -12.01 -19.41
CA ARG A 288 1.51 -12.97 -20.49
C ARG A 288 1.88 -12.28 -21.81
N GLN A 289 1.07 -11.30 -22.24
CA GLN A 289 1.31 -10.58 -23.50
C GLN A 289 2.59 -9.74 -23.45
N THR A 290 2.94 -9.21 -22.28
CA THR A 290 4.21 -8.51 -22.08
C THR A 290 5.39 -9.46 -22.26
N LEU A 291 5.36 -10.67 -21.69
CA LEU A 291 6.39 -11.68 -21.90
C LEU A 291 6.48 -12.17 -23.36
N GLU A 292 5.33 -12.32 -24.04
CA GLU A 292 5.28 -12.71 -25.45
C GLU A 292 5.84 -11.63 -26.39
N ALA A 293 5.88 -10.37 -25.96
CA ALA A 293 6.45 -9.26 -26.72
C ALA A 293 7.99 -9.23 -26.69
N GLY A 294 8.62 -10.08 -25.87
CA GLY A 294 10.05 -10.09 -25.57
C GLY A 294 10.35 -9.37 -24.25
#